data_AF-A0A852FDE6-F1
#
_entry.id   AF-A0A852FDE6-F1
#
_cell.length_a   1.000
_cell.length_b   1.000
_cell.length_c   1.000
_cell.angle_alpha   90.00
_cell.angle_beta   90.00
_cell.angle_gamma   90.00
#
_symmetry.space_group_name_H-M   'P 1'
#
loop_
_entity.id
_entity.type
_entity.pdbx_description
1 polymer ?
#
loop_
_entity_poly.entity_id
_entity_poly.type
_entity_poly.pdbx_seq_one_letter_code
_entity_poly.pdbx_strand_id
1 'polypeptide(L)'
;MGLKPWQKALFPLRSVAAVVRLFEAELRQPEPDLVLLSLVLGFVEHFLAVNRVLPTNVPGLTFESRPGPDPQTRLYFPVAELSIVAALYARFTAQIRGAVDLSLYPRPDGCSSRELVRKVSDVIWNSLSRSYFKDRAHIQSLFSFITGTKLDSSGVAFAVVGACQVLGLPDVHLALSEDHAWVAFGAGGSQTAEVTWHGKGNEDRRGQPVQAGVAERSWLYLKGSYLRCTRHMEVAFMVCAINPSIDGHTDSLELLQLQQRLLWLLYDMGHLDRYPMALGNLADLEELEPTPGRPDPLTLYHQGIHSARTYYNNEHIYPYLYLAGFHCRNKNVKEALEAWADTATVIQDYNYCREDEEIYKEFFDVANDVIPNLLKEAAAEPPPGAEVGPGAGDPQIWGVLALQDPECFAHLLRFYDGICRWEEGSPTPVLHVGWATFLVQSLGRFDGQVR
;
A
#
# COMPACT_ATOMS: atom_id res chain seq x y z
N MET A 1 -16.80 -25.93 -9.62
CA MET A 1 -15.93 -25.41 -8.54
C MET A 1 -14.49 -25.73 -8.87
N GLY A 2 -13.57 -24.80 -8.58
CA GLY A 2 -12.20 -24.84 -9.09
C GLY A 2 -12.06 -24.03 -10.38
N LEU A 3 -10.83 -23.94 -10.88
CA LEU A 3 -10.51 -23.13 -12.05
C LEU A 3 -11.41 -23.46 -13.25
N LYS A 4 -12.06 -22.42 -13.79
CA LYS A 4 -12.92 -22.46 -14.97
C LYS A 4 -12.09 -22.75 -16.22
N PRO A 5 -12.68 -23.35 -17.28
CA PRO A 5 -11.95 -23.67 -18.51
C PRO A 5 -11.25 -22.47 -19.15
N TRP A 6 -11.89 -21.30 -19.15
CA TRP A 6 -11.30 -20.08 -19.72
C TRP A 6 -10.12 -19.56 -18.91
N GLN A 7 -10.13 -19.70 -17.58
CA GLN A 7 -9.00 -19.32 -16.72
C GLN A 7 -7.78 -20.21 -17.06
N LYS A 8 -8.01 -21.51 -17.20
CA LYS A 8 -6.97 -22.49 -17.55
C LYS A 8 -6.37 -22.25 -18.94
N ALA A 9 -7.17 -21.79 -19.90
CA ALA A 9 -6.75 -21.56 -21.28
C ALA A 9 -5.73 -20.41 -21.43
N LEU A 10 -5.59 -19.54 -20.43
CA LEU A 10 -4.62 -18.44 -20.44
C LEU A 10 -3.20 -18.89 -20.04
N PHE A 11 -3.07 -20.09 -19.46
CA PHE A 11 -1.79 -20.67 -19.07
C PHE A 11 -1.12 -21.41 -20.23
N PRO A 12 0.22 -21.51 -20.24
CA PRO A 12 1.15 -20.99 -19.23
C PRO A 12 1.40 -19.47 -19.36
N LEU A 13 1.67 -18.82 -18.22
CA LEU A 13 2.00 -17.38 -18.19
C LEU A 13 3.50 -17.22 -18.38
N ARG A 14 3.87 -16.68 -19.55
CA ARG A 14 5.24 -16.61 -20.03
C ARG A 14 5.91 -15.24 -19.92
N SER A 15 5.15 -14.24 -19.44
CA SER A 15 5.63 -12.86 -19.35
C SER A 15 4.72 -11.98 -18.51
N VAL A 16 5.22 -10.79 -18.17
CA VAL A 16 4.43 -9.67 -17.63
C VAL A 16 3.14 -9.46 -18.43
N ALA A 17 3.22 -9.38 -19.77
CA ALA A 17 2.04 -9.21 -20.61
C ALA A 17 1.03 -10.36 -20.49
N ALA A 18 1.50 -11.60 -20.30
CA ALA A 18 0.61 -12.74 -20.09
C ALA A 18 -0.10 -12.67 -18.74
N VAL A 19 0.60 -12.23 -17.68
CA VAL A 19 -0.01 -11.99 -16.36
C VAL A 19 -1.05 -10.87 -16.45
N VAL A 20 -0.73 -9.75 -17.09
CA VAL A 20 -1.69 -8.64 -17.30
C VAL A 20 -2.96 -9.12 -18.03
N ARG A 21 -2.83 -9.98 -19.05
CA ARG A 21 -4.01 -10.58 -19.73
C ARG A 21 -4.86 -11.46 -18.82
N LEU A 22 -4.25 -12.19 -17.87
CA LEU A 22 -5.00 -12.94 -16.88
C LEU A 22 -5.81 -12.02 -15.98
N PHE A 23 -5.17 -10.97 -15.45
CA PHE A 23 -5.83 -9.97 -14.62
C PHE A 23 -6.97 -9.26 -15.36
N GLU A 24 -6.75 -8.86 -16.61
CA GLU A 24 -7.78 -8.22 -17.44
C GLU A 24 -9.00 -9.14 -17.66
N ALA A 25 -8.76 -10.44 -17.87
CA ALA A 25 -9.84 -11.41 -18.04
C ALA A 25 -10.63 -11.64 -16.73
N GLU A 26 -9.95 -11.67 -15.58
CA GLU A 26 -10.58 -11.77 -14.26
C GLU A 26 -11.34 -10.50 -13.87
N LEU A 27 -10.78 -9.31 -14.10
CA LEU A 27 -11.40 -8.03 -13.75
C LEU A 27 -12.71 -7.76 -14.52
N ARG A 28 -12.85 -8.36 -15.72
CA ARG A 28 -14.12 -8.35 -16.47
C ARG A 28 -15.22 -9.21 -15.82
N GLN A 29 -14.88 -10.08 -14.88
CA GLN A 29 -15.85 -10.86 -14.13
C GLN A 29 -16.39 -10.05 -12.95
N PRO A 30 -17.64 -10.29 -12.52
CA PRO A 30 -18.17 -9.68 -11.30
C PRO A 30 -17.45 -10.18 -10.03
N GLU A 31 -16.95 -11.41 -10.06
CA GLU A 31 -16.21 -12.07 -8.98
C GLU A 31 -14.85 -12.55 -9.54
N PRO A 32 -13.85 -11.64 -9.67
CA PRO A 32 -12.48 -12.03 -10.01
C PRO A 32 -11.94 -13.00 -8.97
N ASP A 33 -11.27 -14.07 -9.39
CA ASP A 33 -10.76 -15.10 -8.49
C ASP A 33 -9.49 -14.62 -7.74
N LEU A 34 -9.69 -14.16 -6.50
CA LEU A 34 -8.62 -13.58 -5.68
C LEU A 34 -7.52 -14.60 -5.38
N VAL A 35 -7.90 -15.88 -5.24
CA VAL A 35 -6.96 -16.95 -4.91
C VAL A 35 -6.04 -17.23 -6.09
N LEU A 36 -6.61 -17.34 -7.30
CA LEU A 36 -5.82 -17.53 -8.51
C LEU A 36 -4.83 -16.39 -8.71
N LEU A 37 -5.30 -15.14 -8.63
CA LEU A 37 -4.49 -13.95 -8.88
C LEU A 37 -3.35 -13.81 -7.85
N SER A 38 -3.64 -13.98 -6.56
CA SER A 38 -2.63 -13.90 -5.50
C SER A 38 -1.58 -15.01 -5.59
N LEU A 39 -1.98 -16.24 -5.97
CA LEU A 39 -1.03 -17.33 -6.20
C LEU A 39 -0.11 -17.06 -7.39
N VAL A 40 -0.62 -16.46 -8.46
CA VAL A 40 0.17 -16.07 -9.64
C VAL A 40 1.17 -14.97 -9.28
N LEU A 41 0.72 -13.91 -8.60
CA LEU A 41 1.62 -12.82 -8.18
C LEU A 41 2.73 -13.33 -7.27
N GLY A 42 2.37 -14.08 -6.22
CA GLY A 42 3.35 -14.62 -5.28
C GLY A 42 4.33 -15.61 -5.92
N PHE A 43 3.89 -16.41 -6.90
CA PHE A 43 4.78 -17.27 -7.68
C PHE A 43 5.80 -16.46 -8.48
N VAL A 44 5.34 -15.44 -9.21
CA VAL A 44 6.20 -14.59 -10.05
C VAL A 44 7.17 -13.78 -9.17
N GLU A 45 6.68 -13.17 -8.09
CA GLU A 45 7.49 -12.43 -7.12
C GLU A 45 8.55 -13.31 -6.45
N HIS A 46 8.22 -14.56 -6.12
CA HIS A 46 9.19 -15.48 -5.51
C HIS A 46 10.45 -15.66 -6.36
N PHE A 47 10.30 -15.82 -7.67
CA PHE A 47 11.44 -16.06 -8.57
C PHE A 47 12.08 -14.78 -9.11
N LEU A 48 11.44 -13.62 -8.95
CA LEU A 48 11.98 -12.34 -9.39
C LEU A 48 12.61 -11.50 -8.26
N ALA A 49 12.19 -11.71 -7.01
CA ALA A 49 12.70 -11.00 -5.84
C ALA A 49 13.31 -11.93 -4.77
N VAL A 50 12.62 -13.00 -4.37
CA VAL A 50 13.03 -13.83 -3.21
C VAL A 50 14.20 -14.75 -3.52
N ASN A 51 14.10 -15.52 -4.61
CA ASN A 51 15.13 -16.46 -5.03
C ASN A 51 15.23 -16.48 -6.56
N ARG A 52 16.16 -15.66 -7.07
CA ARG A 52 16.42 -15.48 -8.50
C ARG A 52 17.36 -16.54 -9.09
N VAL A 53 17.85 -17.48 -8.28
CA VAL A 53 18.70 -18.57 -8.76
C VAL A 53 17.84 -19.56 -9.55
N LEU A 54 18.16 -19.76 -10.83
CA LEU A 54 17.46 -20.71 -11.68
C LEU A 54 17.67 -22.14 -11.17
N PRO A 55 16.62 -22.83 -10.69
CA PRO A 55 16.76 -24.19 -10.19
C PRO A 55 17.02 -25.16 -11.34
N THR A 56 18.15 -25.87 -11.29
CA THR A 56 18.54 -26.87 -12.30
C THR A 56 17.98 -28.27 -12.02
N ASN A 57 17.43 -28.48 -10.81
CA ASN A 57 17.00 -29.77 -10.29
C ASN A 57 15.48 -29.89 -10.07
N VAL A 58 14.69 -28.90 -10.49
CA VAL A 58 13.23 -28.89 -10.34
C VAL A 58 12.56 -29.12 -11.70
N PRO A 59 12.20 -30.37 -12.05
CA PRO A 59 11.54 -30.65 -13.31
C PRO A 59 10.15 -29.98 -13.36
N GLY A 60 9.80 -29.43 -14.52
CA GLY A 60 8.51 -28.75 -14.76
C GLY A 60 8.51 -27.25 -14.45
N LEU A 61 9.55 -26.72 -13.79
CA LEU A 61 9.75 -25.28 -13.66
C LEU A 61 10.63 -24.78 -14.80
N THR A 62 10.11 -23.86 -15.62
CA THR A 62 10.81 -23.33 -16.78
C THR A 62 10.88 -21.80 -16.73
N PHE A 63 11.86 -21.24 -17.44
CA PHE A 63 12.08 -19.81 -17.51
C PHE A 63 12.17 -19.38 -18.97
N GLU A 64 11.45 -18.32 -19.32
CA GLU A 64 11.48 -17.74 -20.65
C GLU A 64 12.55 -16.65 -20.72
N SER A 65 13.53 -16.82 -21.61
CA SER A 65 14.61 -15.85 -21.77
C SER A 65 14.20 -14.71 -22.69
N ARG A 66 14.62 -13.50 -22.33
CA ARG A 66 14.39 -12.27 -23.10
C ARG A 66 15.66 -11.43 -23.16
N PRO A 67 15.86 -10.63 -24.22
CA PRO A 67 16.91 -9.62 -24.22
C PRO A 67 16.70 -8.66 -23.04
N GLY A 68 17.75 -8.36 -22.29
CA GLY A 68 17.75 -7.30 -21.29
C GLY A 68 17.92 -5.91 -21.90
N PRO A 69 18.03 -4.87 -21.06
CA PRO A 69 18.29 -3.49 -21.52
C PRO A 69 19.59 -3.41 -22.31
N ASP A 70 20.62 -4.14 -21.85
CA ASP A 70 21.87 -4.30 -22.57
C ASP A 70 21.84 -5.52 -23.51
N PRO A 71 22.42 -5.43 -24.73
CA PRO A 71 22.43 -6.53 -25.70
C PRO A 71 23.07 -7.83 -25.20
N GLN A 72 23.94 -7.75 -24.19
CA GLN A 72 24.65 -8.88 -23.59
C GLN A 72 23.90 -9.50 -22.41
N THR A 73 22.91 -8.80 -21.85
CA THR A 73 22.15 -9.24 -20.68
C THR A 73 20.93 -10.04 -21.14
N ARG A 74 20.64 -11.13 -20.43
CA ARG A 74 19.41 -11.92 -20.61
C ARG A 74 18.59 -11.83 -19.34
N LEU A 75 17.32 -11.47 -19.48
CA LEU A 75 16.33 -11.54 -18.41
C LEU A 75 15.58 -12.87 -18.51
N TYR A 76 15.18 -13.41 -17.37
CA TYR A 76 14.50 -14.70 -17.29
C TYR A 76 13.19 -14.54 -16.53
N PHE A 77 12.08 -14.75 -17.23
CA PHE A 77 10.75 -14.69 -16.62
C PHE A 77 10.34 -16.09 -16.12
N PRO A 78 9.90 -16.25 -14.87
CA PRO A 78 9.42 -17.53 -14.35
C PRO A 78 8.10 -17.92 -15.03
N VAL A 79 8.10 -19.03 -15.78
CA VAL A 79 6.90 -19.48 -16.49
C VAL A 79 5.93 -20.10 -15.48
N ALA A 80 4.79 -19.45 -15.27
CA ALA A 80 3.75 -20.00 -14.41
C ALA A 80 2.98 -21.07 -15.19
N GLU A 81 3.34 -22.33 -14.95
CA GLU A 81 2.69 -23.49 -15.55
C GLU A 81 1.33 -23.77 -14.89
N LEU A 82 0.34 -24.19 -15.70
CA LEU A 82 -1.01 -24.48 -15.20
C LEU A 82 -0.99 -25.56 -14.12
N SER A 83 -0.18 -26.60 -14.29
CA SER A 83 -0.08 -27.71 -13.34
C SER A 83 0.36 -27.24 -11.95
N ILE A 84 1.34 -26.34 -11.89
CA ILE A 84 1.86 -25.77 -10.65
C ILE A 84 0.80 -24.91 -9.97
N VAL A 85 0.26 -23.94 -10.70
CA VAL A 85 -0.73 -22.99 -10.13
C VAL A 85 -2.03 -23.70 -9.74
N ALA A 86 -2.50 -24.65 -10.55
CA ALA A 86 -3.70 -25.44 -10.23
C ALA A 86 -3.49 -26.34 -8.99
N ALA A 87 -2.29 -26.88 -8.78
CA ALA A 87 -1.99 -27.67 -7.58
C ALA A 87 -1.99 -26.80 -6.32
N LEU A 88 -1.39 -25.61 -6.37
CA LEU A 88 -1.40 -24.64 -5.27
C LEU A 88 -2.83 -24.19 -4.94
N TYR A 89 -3.62 -23.89 -5.98
CA TYR A 89 -5.03 -23.52 -5.84
C TYR A 89 -5.85 -24.66 -5.22
N ALA A 90 -5.67 -25.89 -5.70
CA ALA A 90 -6.35 -27.06 -5.15
C ALA A 90 -5.99 -27.28 -3.67
N ARG A 91 -4.73 -27.08 -3.30
CA ARG A 91 -4.27 -27.20 -1.91
C ARG A 91 -4.93 -26.16 -0.99
N PHE A 92 -4.97 -24.89 -1.40
CA PHE A 92 -5.65 -23.83 -0.64
C PHE A 92 -7.14 -24.15 -0.49
N THR A 93 -7.83 -24.43 -1.60
CA THR A 93 -9.28 -24.68 -1.56
C THR A 93 -9.65 -25.93 -0.76
N ALA A 94 -8.86 -27.01 -0.83
CA ALA A 94 -9.07 -28.21 -0.03
C ALA A 94 -8.89 -27.94 1.47
N GLN A 95 -7.87 -27.17 1.86
CA GLN A 95 -7.62 -26.79 3.24
C GLN A 95 -8.81 -26.00 3.82
N ILE A 96 -9.30 -24.99 3.10
CA ILE A 96 -10.41 -24.16 3.58
C ILE A 96 -11.72 -24.96 3.65
N ARG A 97 -12.08 -25.67 2.58
CA ARG A 97 -13.34 -26.45 2.52
C ARG A 97 -13.35 -27.64 3.48
N GLY A 98 -12.19 -28.24 3.75
CA GLY A 98 -12.08 -29.34 4.72
C GLY A 98 -12.18 -28.87 6.17
N ALA A 99 -11.87 -27.60 6.46
CA ALA A 99 -11.83 -27.06 7.82
C ALA A 99 -13.09 -26.29 8.24
N VAL A 100 -13.93 -25.89 7.29
CA VAL A 100 -15.15 -25.09 7.52
C VAL A 100 -16.37 -25.82 6.96
N ASP A 101 -17.16 -26.41 7.86
CA ASP A 101 -18.45 -27.00 7.52
C ASP A 101 -19.55 -25.92 7.51
N LEU A 102 -19.97 -25.50 6.31
CA LEU A 102 -20.99 -24.47 6.13
C LEU A 102 -22.38 -24.89 6.66
N SER A 103 -22.66 -26.18 6.85
CA SER A 103 -23.95 -26.63 7.40
C SER A 103 -24.16 -26.20 8.85
N LEU A 104 -23.07 -25.92 9.57
CA LEU A 104 -23.09 -25.44 10.96
C LEU A 104 -23.34 -23.94 11.08
N TYR A 105 -23.32 -23.21 9.96
CA TYR A 105 -23.44 -21.75 9.93
C TYR A 105 -24.57 -21.32 8.98
N PRO A 106 -25.83 -21.34 9.45
CA PRO A 106 -26.96 -20.86 8.67
C PRO A 106 -26.75 -19.41 8.22
N ARG A 107 -27.08 -19.14 6.96
CA ARG A 107 -26.94 -17.82 6.33
C ARG A 107 -28.32 -17.28 5.95
N PRO A 108 -29.12 -16.81 6.93
CA PRO A 108 -30.39 -16.14 6.62
C PRO A 108 -30.10 -14.95 5.69
N ASP A 109 -30.94 -14.77 4.69
CA ASP A 109 -30.82 -13.70 3.69
C ASP A 109 -29.49 -13.68 2.89
N GLY A 110 -28.77 -14.80 2.88
CA GLY A 110 -27.49 -14.95 2.17
C GLY A 110 -26.29 -14.28 2.84
N CYS A 111 -26.47 -13.64 4.00
CA CYS A 111 -25.41 -12.96 4.74
C CYS A 111 -24.62 -13.92 5.64
N SER A 112 -23.32 -13.67 5.78
CA SER A 112 -22.43 -14.42 6.66
C SER A 112 -22.56 -13.94 8.10
N SER A 113 -22.47 -14.85 9.08
CA SER A 113 -22.46 -14.50 10.50
C SER A 113 -21.04 -14.19 10.99
N ARG A 114 -20.94 -13.49 12.13
CA ARG A 114 -19.64 -13.21 12.77
C ARG A 114 -18.90 -14.47 13.16
N GLU A 115 -19.62 -15.50 13.62
CA GLU A 115 -19.08 -16.79 14.02
C GLU A 115 -18.45 -17.51 12.82
N LEU A 116 -19.10 -17.44 11.65
CA LEU A 116 -18.54 -18.00 10.40
C LEU A 116 -17.26 -17.26 9.98
N VAL A 117 -17.29 -15.92 9.97
CA VAL A 117 -16.11 -15.10 9.63
C VAL A 117 -14.94 -15.38 10.59
N ARG A 118 -15.22 -15.43 11.90
CA ARG A 118 -14.24 -15.78 12.93
C ARG A 118 -13.69 -17.19 12.71
N LYS A 119 -14.55 -18.16 12.37
CA LYS A 119 -14.11 -19.53 12.06
C LYS A 119 -13.15 -19.56 10.88
N VAL A 120 -13.40 -18.82 9.81
CA VAL A 120 -12.48 -18.72 8.67
C VAL A 120 -11.16 -18.05 9.09
N SER A 121 -11.22 -16.96 9.86
CA SER A 121 -10.02 -16.31 10.44
C SER A 121 -9.18 -17.29 11.27
N ASP A 122 -9.82 -18.08 12.13
CA ASP A 122 -9.12 -19.09 12.95
C ASP A 122 -8.49 -20.19 12.10
N VAL A 123 -9.09 -20.57 10.96
CA VAL A 123 -8.47 -21.54 10.03
C VAL A 123 -7.20 -20.96 9.42
N ILE A 124 -7.23 -19.72 8.95
CA ILE A 124 -6.02 -19.05 8.40
C ILE A 124 -4.97 -18.90 9.50
N TRP A 125 -5.34 -18.34 10.65
CA TRP A 125 -4.44 -18.09 11.78
C TRP A 125 -3.72 -19.35 12.27
N ASN A 126 -4.48 -20.42 12.53
CA ASN A 126 -3.91 -21.67 13.06
C ASN A 126 -3.07 -22.44 12.03
N SER A 127 -3.13 -22.03 10.76
CA SER A 127 -2.30 -22.59 9.69
C SER A 127 -0.95 -21.88 9.55
N LEU A 128 -0.75 -20.75 10.21
CA LEU A 128 0.51 -20.01 10.18
C LEU A 128 1.57 -20.67 11.05
N SER A 129 2.83 -20.51 10.64
CA SER A 129 3.99 -20.88 11.44
C SER A 129 3.99 -20.16 12.79
N ARG A 130 4.27 -20.90 13.87
CA ARG A 130 4.24 -20.35 15.25
C ARG A 130 5.25 -19.23 15.52
N SER A 131 6.35 -19.20 14.77
CA SER A 131 7.40 -18.20 14.91
C SER A 131 8.04 -17.88 13.57
N TYR A 132 7.93 -16.63 13.16
CA TYR A 132 8.63 -16.03 12.02
C TYR A 132 8.66 -14.52 12.20
N PHE A 133 9.57 -13.85 11.50
CA PHE A 133 9.63 -12.39 11.44
C PHE A 133 8.43 -11.87 10.66
N LYS A 134 7.51 -11.18 11.35
CA LYS A 134 6.25 -10.66 10.78
C LYS A 134 6.46 -9.52 9.78
N ASP A 135 7.55 -8.78 9.95
CA ASP A 135 7.92 -7.63 9.09
C ASP A 135 8.82 -8.07 7.92
N ARG A 136 8.91 -9.38 7.64
CA ARG A 136 9.73 -9.90 6.54
C ARG A 136 9.04 -9.60 5.21
N ALA A 137 9.78 -9.12 4.22
CA ALA A 137 9.26 -8.96 2.86
C ALA A 137 8.81 -10.28 2.22
N HIS A 138 7.94 -10.19 1.20
CA HIS A 138 7.48 -11.29 0.35
C HIS A 138 6.64 -12.37 1.05
N ILE A 139 5.94 -12.00 2.12
CA ILE A 139 4.99 -12.88 2.82
C ILE A 139 3.55 -12.35 2.81
N GLN A 140 3.20 -11.47 1.89
CA GLN A 140 1.86 -10.91 1.71
C GLN A 140 0.89 -11.82 0.94
N SER A 141 1.40 -12.72 0.08
CA SER A 141 0.59 -13.47 -0.89
C SER A 141 0.14 -14.85 -0.41
N LEU A 142 -0.93 -15.39 -1.02
CA LEU A 142 -1.39 -16.77 -0.79
C LEU A 142 -0.36 -17.82 -1.23
N PHE A 143 0.56 -17.46 -2.13
CA PHE A 143 1.69 -18.31 -2.45
C PHE A 143 2.57 -18.53 -1.21
N SER A 144 2.89 -17.46 -0.47
CA SER A 144 3.66 -17.55 0.78
C SER A 144 2.90 -18.33 1.86
N PHE A 145 1.58 -18.15 1.95
CA PHE A 145 0.74 -18.95 2.85
C PHE A 145 0.83 -20.45 2.56
N ILE A 146 0.65 -20.86 1.29
CA ILE A 146 0.62 -22.29 0.94
C ILE A 146 2.00 -22.95 0.94
N THR A 147 3.03 -22.22 0.52
CA THR A 147 4.39 -22.78 0.39
C THR A 147 5.20 -22.65 1.68
N GLY A 148 5.02 -21.55 2.41
CA GLY A 148 5.83 -21.18 3.57
C GLY A 148 5.06 -21.09 4.88
N THR A 149 3.72 -21.12 4.87
CA THR A 149 2.84 -20.92 6.05
C THR A 149 3.12 -19.61 6.79
N LYS A 150 3.47 -18.56 6.04
CA LYS A 150 3.80 -17.24 6.58
C LYS A 150 2.94 -16.21 5.89
N LEU A 151 2.38 -15.30 6.69
CA LEU A 151 1.69 -14.11 6.22
C LEU A 151 2.11 -12.89 7.03
N ASP A 152 2.20 -11.71 6.42
CA ASP A 152 2.22 -10.45 7.18
C ASP A 152 0.80 -10.09 7.65
N SER A 153 0.65 -8.98 8.39
CA SER A 153 -0.62 -8.60 8.99
C SER A 153 -1.74 -8.47 7.95
N SER A 154 -1.54 -7.64 6.92
CA SER A 154 -2.54 -7.40 5.88
C SER A 154 -2.78 -8.64 5.00
N GLY A 155 -1.75 -9.45 4.77
CA GLY A 155 -1.83 -10.72 4.04
C GLY A 155 -2.75 -11.72 4.74
N VAL A 156 -2.82 -11.73 6.06
CA VAL A 156 -3.81 -12.54 6.81
C VAL A 156 -5.23 -12.07 6.53
N ALA A 157 -5.50 -10.76 6.60
CA ALA A 157 -6.83 -10.22 6.31
C ALA A 157 -7.26 -10.55 4.87
N PHE A 158 -6.36 -10.36 3.90
CA PHE A 158 -6.59 -10.73 2.51
C PHE A 158 -6.85 -12.24 2.34
N ALA A 159 -6.08 -13.10 3.02
CA ALA A 159 -6.26 -14.55 2.96
C ALA A 159 -7.61 -15.00 3.53
N VAL A 160 -8.13 -14.33 4.55
CA VAL A 160 -9.48 -14.56 5.08
C VAL A 160 -10.53 -14.22 4.02
N VAL A 161 -10.42 -13.08 3.33
CA VAL A 161 -11.33 -12.70 2.25
C VAL A 161 -11.28 -13.71 1.09
N GLY A 162 -10.09 -14.13 0.66
CA GLY A 162 -9.93 -15.17 -0.36
C GLY A 162 -10.53 -16.52 0.05
N ALA A 163 -10.38 -16.92 1.32
CA ALA A 163 -10.99 -18.13 1.86
C ALA A 163 -12.53 -18.02 1.91
N CYS A 164 -13.08 -16.87 2.29
CA CYS A 164 -14.50 -16.58 2.25
C CYS A 164 -15.06 -16.66 0.81
N GLN A 165 -14.34 -16.13 -0.18
CA GLN A 165 -14.71 -16.25 -1.59
C GLN A 165 -14.77 -17.71 -2.04
N VAL A 166 -13.79 -18.54 -1.65
CA VAL A 166 -13.75 -19.99 -1.95
C VAL A 166 -14.95 -20.76 -1.39
N LEU A 167 -15.47 -20.30 -0.25
CA LEU A 167 -16.65 -20.84 0.44
C LEU A 167 -17.98 -20.26 -0.10
N GLY A 168 -17.93 -19.34 -1.07
CA GLY A 168 -19.13 -18.70 -1.62
C GLY A 168 -19.80 -17.74 -0.64
N LEU A 169 -18.99 -16.94 0.07
CA LEU A 169 -19.41 -15.88 0.99
C LEU A 169 -19.18 -14.51 0.33
N PRO A 170 -20.04 -14.10 -0.63
CA PRO A 170 -19.81 -12.90 -1.43
C PRO A 170 -19.94 -11.61 -0.62
N ASP A 171 -20.56 -11.64 0.56
CA ASP A 171 -20.77 -10.47 1.41
C ASP A 171 -19.55 -10.10 2.24
N VAL A 172 -18.53 -10.97 2.34
CA VAL A 172 -17.31 -10.70 3.11
C VAL A 172 -16.27 -9.99 2.23
N HIS A 173 -15.86 -8.81 2.65
CA HIS A 173 -14.96 -7.93 1.92
C HIS A 173 -13.82 -7.42 2.78
N LEU A 174 -12.72 -7.07 2.13
CA LEU A 174 -11.59 -6.43 2.79
C LEU A 174 -11.96 -5.00 3.20
N ALA A 175 -11.51 -4.61 4.39
CA ALA A 175 -11.55 -3.23 4.85
C ALA A 175 -10.12 -2.79 5.17
N LEU A 176 -9.74 -1.60 4.71
CA LEU A 176 -8.37 -1.08 4.81
C LEU A 176 -8.40 0.33 5.38
N SER A 177 -7.61 0.55 6.43
CA SER A 177 -7.12 1.88 6.74
C SER A 177 -5.79 2.12 6.02
N GLU A 178 -5.05 3.13 6.46
CA GLU A 178 -3.73 3.45 5.93
C GLU A 178 -2.62 2.54 6.50
N ASP A 179 -2.86 1.83 7.62
CA ASP A 179 -1.86 0.94 8.27
C ASP A 179 -2.46 -0.35 8.88
N HIS A 180 -3.74 -0.63 8.64
CA HIS A 180 -4.38 -1.85 9.15
C HIS A 180 -5.43 -2.41 8.21
N ALA A 181 -5.70 -3.71 8.37
CA ALA A 181 -6.64 -4.45 7.55
C ALA A 181 -7.53 -5.36 8.39
N TRP A 182 -8.83 -5.36 8.08
CA TRP A 182 -9.83 -6.23 8.69
C TRP A 182 -10.89 -6.62 7.65
N VAL A 183 -12.01 -7.22 8.08
CA VAL A 183 -13.10 -7.54 7.14
C VAL A 183 -14.41 -6.83 7.49
N ALA A 184 -15.11 -6.40 6.44
CA ALA A 184 -16.50 -5.96 6.49
C ALA A 184 -17.41 -7.05 5.93
N PHE A 185 -18.59 -7.27 6.52
CA PHE A 185 -19.53 -8.32 6.11
C PHE A 185 -20.98 -8.02 6.51
N GLY A 186 -21.90 -8.91 6.15
CA GLY A 186 -23.33 -8.74 6.38
C GLY A 186 -23.99 -7.76 5.41
N ALA A 187 -25.26 -7.44 5.64
CA ALA A 187 -26.03 -6.58 4.75
C ALA A 187 -25.34 -5.22 4.55
N GLY A 188 -24.95 -4.93 3.31
CA GLY A 188 -24.25 -3.70 2.92
C GLY A 188 -22.88 -3.50 3.58
N GLY A 189 -22.24 -4.55 4.12
CA GLY A 189 -20.98 -4.44 4.84
C GLY A 189 -21.10 -3.71 6.18
N SER A 190 -22.29 -3.75 6.81
CA SER A 190 -22.59 -3.06 8.07
C SER A 190 -21.86 -3.63 9.29
N GLN A 191 -21.38 -4.88 9.22
CA GLN A 191 -20.59 -5.48 10.28
C GLN A 191 -19.10 -5.47 9.96
N THR A 192 -18.28 -5.41 11.00
CA THR A 192 -16.82 -5.48 10.91
C THR A 192 -16.29 -6.52 11.86
N ALA A 193 -15.21 -7.22 11.50
CA ALA A 193 -14.47 -8.08 12.40
C ALA A 193 -12.97 -7.95 12.16
N GLU A 194 -12.24 -7.75 13.25
CA GLU A 194 -10.79 -7.95 13.29
C GLU A 194 -10.46 -9.40 12.94
N VAL A 195 -9.47 -9.62 12.08
CA VAL A 195 -9.08 -10.98 11.64
C VAL A 195 -7.58 -11.22 11.66
N THR A 196 -6.80 -10.18 11.97
CA THR A 196 -5.33 -10.19 12.03
C THR A 196 -4.86 -9.40 13.26
N TRP A 197 -3.55 -9.31 13.45
CA TRP A 197 -2.92 -8.48 14.49
C TRP A 197 -2.56 -7.09 13.94
N HIS A 198 -2.37 -6.12 14.82
CA HIS A 198 -1.69 -4.87 14.50
C HIS A 198 -0.52 -4.65 15.46
N GLY A 199 0.56 -4.03 14.96
CA GLY A 199 1.76 -3.73 15.74
C GLY A 199 2.43 -4.95 16.38
N LYS A 200 3.19 -4.68 17.46
CA LYS A 200 3.98 -5.67 18.23
C LYS A 200 3.31 -6.07 19.56
N GLY A 201 2.07 -5.64 19.79
CA GLY A 201 1.30 -5.95 21.00
C GLY A 201 0.83 -7.40 21.07
N ASN A 202 0.52 -7.87 22.28
CA ASN A 202 0.01 -9.23 22.56
C ASN A 202 -1.53 -9.31 22.64
N GLU A 203 -2.25 -8.22 22.38
CA GLU A 203 -3.71 -8.20 22.47
C GLU A 203 -4.32 -8.79 21.19
N ASP A 204 -4.89 -9.99 21.30
CA ASP A 204 -5.66 -10.60 20.21
C ASP A 204 -7.06 -10.00 20.17
N ARG A 205 -7.26 -9.03 19.26
CA ARG A 205 -8.56 -8.39 19.02
C ARG A 205 -9.43 -9.16 18.01
N ARG A 206 -8.97 -10.31 17.47
CA ARG A 206 -9.70 -11.03 16.41
C ARG A 206 -11.13 -11.39 16.82
N GLY A 207 -12.05 -11.18 15.88
CA GLY A 207 -13.49 -11.37 16.05
C GLY A 207 -14.22 -10.16 16.63
N GLN A 208 -13.51 -9.21 17.26
CA GLN A 208 -14.09 -7.97 17.78
C GLN A 208 -14.40 -6.99 16.64
N PRO A 209 -15.35 -6.07 16.84
CA PRO A 209 -15.69 -5.09 15.82
C PRO A 209 -14.85 -3.81 16.04
N VAL A 210 -14.71 -2.96 15.01
CA VAL A 210 -13.72 -1.85 15.01
C VAL A 210 -14.23 -0.53 15.61
N GLN A 211 -15.46 -0.51 16.13
CA GLN A 211 -16.15 0.72 16.57
C GLN A 211 -15.44 1.41 17.74
N ALA A 212 -14.71 0.66 18.59
CA ALA A 212 -13.93 1.26 19.66
C ALA A 212 -12.83 2.17 19.09
N GLY A 213 -12.06 1.67 18.13
CA GLY A 213 -11.02 2.43 17.41
C GLY A 213 -11.57 3.62 16.62
N VAL A 214 -12.74 3.45 15.99
CA VAL A 214 -13.44 4.56 15.32
C VAL A 214 -13.88 5.63 16.34
N ALA A 215 -14.41 5.23 17.50
CA ALA A 215 -14.94 6.14 18.51
C ALA A 215 -13.85 6.93 19.24
N GLU A 216 -12.66 6.33 19.44
CA GLU A 216 -11.51 7.04 20.01
C GLU A 216 -10.82 7.99 19.03
N ARG A 217 -11.24 7.97 17.75
CA ARG A 217 -10.69 8.81 16.67
C ARG A 217 -9.19 8.57 16.44
N SER A 218 -8.73 7.32 16.52
CA SER A 218 -7.37 6.96 16.13
C SER A 218 -7.20 6.98 14.61
N TRP A 219 -5.99 7.31 14.16
CA TRP A 219 -5.67 7.31 12.74
C TRP A 219 -5.81 5.91 12.15
N LEU A 220 -5.44 4.88 12.93
CA LEU A 220 -5.54 3.47 12.56
C LEU A 220 -6.91 3.05 12.00
N TYR A 221 -8.01 3.67 12.43
CA TYR A 221 -9.36 3.37 11.97
C TYR A 221 -10.03 4.52 11.20
N LEU A 222 -9.28 5.58 10.91
CA LEU A 222 -9.64 6.72 10.05
C LEU A 222 -11.01 7.34 10.37
N LYS A 223 -11.39 7.40 11.66
CA LYS A 223 -12.72 7.89 12.12
C LYS A 223 -13.91 7.23 11.40
N GLY A 224 -13.72 6.04 10.83
CA GLY A 224 -14.75 5.32 10.07
C GLY A 224 -14.74 5.56 8.56
N SER A 225 -13.88 6.45 8.04
CA SER A 225 -13.67 6.76 6.61
C SER A 225 -12.59 5.87 5.98
N TYR A 226 -12.49 4.62 6.43
CA TYR A 226 -11.63 3.60 5.85
C TYR A 226 -12.22 3.03 4.55
N LEU A 227 -11.38 2.39 3.73
CA LEU A 227 -11.80 1.75 2.49
C LEU A 227 -12.63 0.52 2.82
N ARG A 228 -13.83 0.42 2.22
CA ARG A 228 -14.61 -0.82 2.15
C ARG A 228 -14.49 -1.36 0.73
N CYS A 229 -13.62 -2.34 0.54
CA CYS A 229 -13.26 -2.79 -0.80
C CYS A 229 -14.41 -3.53 -1.49
N THR A 230 -14.53 -3.35 -2.80
CA THR A 230 -15.18 -4.32 -3.70
C THR A 230 -14.18 -5.41 -4.08
N ARG A 231 -14.62 -6.46 -4.81
CA ARG A 231 -13.71 -7.47 -5.36
C ARG A 231 -12.61 -6.86 -6.24
N HIS A 232 -12.95 -5.86 -7.04
CA HIS A 232 -11.99 -5.17 -7.91
C HIS A 232 -10.98 -4.34 -7.10
N MET A 233 -11.41 -3.73 -5.99
CA MET A 233 -10.49 -3.04 -5.06
C MET A 233 -9.61 -4.03 -4.29
N GLU A 234 -10.08 -5.25 -4.01
CA GLU A 234 -9.25 -6.32 -3.42
C GLU A 234 -8.18 -6.82 -4.42
N VAL A 235 -8.48 -6.80 -5.72
CA VAL A 235 -7.46 -6.99 -6.77
C VAL A 235 -6.48 -5.82 -6.78
N ALA A 236 -6.95 -4.57 -6.66
CA ALA A 236 -6.05 -3.43 -6.56
C ALA A 236 -5.13 -3.52 -5.33
N PHE A 237 -5.65 -3.96 -4.18
CA PHE A 237 -4.87 -4.19 -2.98
C PHE A 237 -3.73 -5.20 -3.23
N MET A 238 -4.02 -6.37 -3.81
CA MET A 238 -2.96 -7.36 -4.03
C MET A 238 -1.92 -6.91 -5.07
N VAL A 239 -2.29 -6.00 -5.97
CA VAL A 239 -1.37 -5.37 -6.93
C VAL A 239 -0.48 -4.35 -6.22
N CYS A 240 -1.04 -3.49 -5.38
CA CYS A 240 -0.26 -2.57 -4.54
C CYS A 240 0.67 -3.32 -3.57
N ALA A 241 0.27 -4.52 -3.13
CA ALA A 241 1.05 -5.37 -2.24
C ALA A 241 2.21 -6.10 -2.94
N ILE A 242 2.33 -6.07 -4.28
CA ILE A 242 3.54 -6.57 -4.97
C ILE A 242 4.74 -5.84 -4.39
N ASN A 243 5.76 -6.58 -3.97
CA ASN A 243 6.98 -6.02 -3.42
C ASN A 243 8.15 -6.25 -4.40
N PRO A 244 8.60 -5.21 -5.12
CA PRO A 244 9.70 -5.33 -6.08
C PRO A 244 11.08 -5.50 -5.43
N SER A 245 11.25 -5.19 -4.15
CA SER A 245 12.55 -5.19 -3.46
C SER A 245 13.19 -6.57 -3.46
N ILE A 246 14.44 -6.65 -3.90
CA ILE A 246 15.30 -7.84 -3.79
C ILE A 246 16.10 -7.77 -2.48
N ASP A 247 16.61 -6.57 -2.20
CA ASP A 247 17.32 -6.21 -0.97
C ASP A 247 17.12 -4.71 -0.69
N GLY A 248 17.75 -4.19 0.37
CA GLY A 248 17.57 -2.79 0.81
C GLY A 248 18.02 -1.71 -0.18
N HIS A 249 18.62 -2.08 -1.33
CA HIS A 249 19.12 -1.13 -2.32
C HIS A 249 18.74 -1.49 -3.77
N THR A 250 18.06 -2.62 -3.99
CA THR A 250 17.85 -3.17 -5.33
C THR A 250 16.42 -3.64 -5.50
N ASP A 251 15.77 -3.22 -6.59
CA ASP A 251 14.43 -3.67 -6.99
C ASP A 251 14.47 -4.53 -8.27
N SER A 252 13.49 -5.42 -8.41
CA SER A 252 13.22 -6.14 -9.65
C SER A 252 12.45 -5.25 -10.62
N LEU A 253 13.11 -4.90 -11.73
CA LEU A 253 12.51 -4.14 -12.82
C LEU A 253 11.26 -4.83 -13.39
N GLU A 254 11.26 -6.15 -13.50
CA GLU A 254 10.11 -6.90 -14.01
C GLU A 254 8.89 -6.80 -13.07
N LEU A 255 9.11 -6.73 -11.75
CA LEU A 255 8.03 -6.55 -10.78
C LEU A 255 7.52 -5.11 -10.76
N LEU A 256 8.40 -4.11 -10.84
CA LEU A 256 8.02 -2.70 -11.03
C LEU A 256 7.14 -2.55 -12.27
N GLN A 257 7.58 -3.07 -13.42
CA GLN A 257 6.83 -3.04 -14.66
C GLN A 257 5.49 -3.81 -14.57
N LEU A 258 5.47 -4.96 -13.88
CA LEU A 258 4.24 -5.72 -13.68
C LEU A 258 3.24 -4.93 -12.83
N GLN A 259 3.67 -4.37 -11.71
CA GLN A 259 2.84 -3.58 -10.82
C GLN A 259 2.28 -2.35 -11.53
N GLN A 260 3.13 -1.57 -12.20
CA GLN A 260 2.74 -0.39 -12.97
C GLN A 260 1.70 -0.70 -14.03
N ARG A 261 1.90 -1.77 -14.82
CA ARG A 261 0.94 -2.16 -15.87
C ARG A 261 -0.38 -2.68 -15.32
N LEU A 262 -0.37 -3.36 -14.18
CA LEU A 262 -1.60 -3.81 -13.52
C LEU A 262 -2.35 -2.65 -12.89
N LEU A 263 -1.66 -1.67 -12.30
CA LEU A 263 -2.27 -0.44 -11.80
C LEU A 263 -2.87 0.39 -12.92
N TRP A 264 -2.20 0.52 -14.07
CA TRP A 264 -2.80 1.15 -15.24
C TRP A 264 -4.05 0.45 -15.75
N LEU A 265 -4.05 -0.89 -15.76
CA LEU A 265 -5.23 -1.67 -16.12
C LEU A 265 -6.40 -1.39 -15.16
N LEU A 266 -6.14 -1.36 -13.85
CA LEU A 266 -7.14 -1.04 -12.83
C LEU A 266 -7.63 0.41 -12.95
N TYR A 267 -6.73 1.34 -13.25
CA TYR A 267 -7.03 2.75 -13.49
C TYR A 267 -7.97 2.92 -14.68
N ASP A 268 -7.64 2.31 -15.83
CA ASP A 268 -8.43 2.40 -17.06
C ASP A 268 -9.83 1.81 -16.91
N MET A 269 -10.00 0.86 -15.98
CA MET A 269 -11.27 0.23 -15.65
C MET A 269 -12.04 0.98 -14.54
N GLY A 270 -11.52 2.09 -14.02
CA GLY A 270 -12.16 2.90 -12.96
C GLY A 270 -12.11 2.25 -11.57
N HIS A 271 -11.23 1.28 -11.35
CA HIS A 271 -11.12 0.54 -10.08
C HIS A 271 -10.22 1.23 -9.06
N LEU A 272 -9.52 2.29 -9.44
CA LEU A 272 -8.69 3.11 -8.54
C LEU A 272 -9.38 4.40 -8.06
N ASP A 273 -10.57 4.74 -8.59
CA ASP A 273 -11.29 5.98 -8.25
C ASP A 273 -11.51 6.18 -6.75
N ARG A 274 -11.65 5.06 -6.01
CA ARG A 274 -11.86 5.04 -4.56
C ARG A 274 -10.68 4.47 -3.80
N TYR A 275 -9.48 4.48 -4.37
CA TYR A 275 -8.28 3.96 -3.72
C TYR A 275 -7.13 4.99 -3.77
N PRO A 276 -7.11 5.95 -2.83
CA PRO A 276 -6.14 7.05 -2.83
C PRO A 276 -4.67 6.60 -2.87
N MET A 277 -4.29 5.63 -2.01
CA MET A 277 -2.91 5.14 -1.96
C MET A 277 -2.49 4.38 -3.23
N ALA A 278 -3.41 3.73 -3.94
CA ALA A 278 -3.09 3.07 -5.20
C ALA A 278 -2.76 4.07 -6.32
N LEU A 279 -3.40 5.24 -6.30
CA LEU A 279 -3.06 6.36 -7.20
C LEU A 279 -1.69 6.96 -6.85
N GLY A 280 -1.37 7.09 -5.56
CA GLY A 280 -0.04 7.49 -5.10
C GLY A 280 1.06 6.51 -5.54
N ASN A 281 0.84 5.21 -5.34
CA ASN A 281 1.76 4.16 -5.80
C ASN A 281 1.96 4.21 -7.34
N LEU A 282 0.89 4.37 -8.12
CA LEU A 282 1.01 4.52 -9.57
C LEU A 282 1.80 5.79 -9.96
N ALA A 283 1.63 6.89 -9.24
CA ALA A 283 2.37 8.12 -9.47
C ALA A 283 3.88 7.95 -9.20
N ASP A 284 4.27 7.28 -8.10
CA ASP A 284 5.68 6.97 -7.82
C ASP A 284 6.30 6.10 -8.93
N LEU A 285 5.55 5.11 -9.45
CA LEU A 285 6.01 4.27 -10.56
C LEU A 285 6.16 5.05 -11.86
N GLU A 286 5.26 5.99 -12.15
CA GLU A 286 5.37 6.88 -13.31
C GLU A 286 6.48 7.94 -13.17
N GLU A 287 6.85 8.34 -11.96
CA GLU A 287 8.04 9.16 -11.73
C GLU A 287 9.31 8.37 -12.03
N LEU A 288 9.35 7.10 -11.66
CA LEU A 288 10.49 6.22 -11.89
C LEU A 288 10.68 5.87 -13.38
N GLU A 289 9.62 5.43 -14.06
CA GLU A 289 9.66 5.10 -15.49
C GLU A 289 8.35 5.55 -16.17
N PRO A 290 8.29 6.77 -16.72
CA PRO A 290 7.08 7.31 -17.32
C PRO A 290 6.58 6.47 -18.51
N THR A 291 5.29 6.18 -18.54
CA THR A 291 4.66 5.47 -19.65
C THR A 291 4.17 6.47 -20.72
N PRO A 292 4.59 6.36 -21.99
CA PRO A 292 4.19 7.31 -23.03
C PRO A 292 2.66 7.44 -23.18
N GLY A 293 2.17 8.68 -23.15
CA GLY A 293 0.74 9.01 -23.29
C GLY A 293 -0.09 8.85 -22.02
N ARG A 294 0.53 8.52 -20.89
CA ARG A 294 -0.13 8.51 -19.58
C ARG A 294 -0.08 9.88 -18.89
N PRO A 295 -1.00 10.16 -17.94
CA PRO A 295 -0.90 11.30 -17.04
C PRO A 295 0.45 11.38 -16.35
N ASP A 296 0.91 12.60 -16.10
CA ASP A 296 2.11 12.84 -15.29
C ASP A 296 1.86 12.49 -13.80
N PRO A 297 2.94 12.26 -13.01
CA PRO A 297 2.82 11.92 -11.60
C PRO A 297 2.02 12.94 -10.77
N LEU A 298 2.19 14.24 -11.03
CA LEU A 298 1.51 15.30 -10.28
C LEU A 298 -0.01 15.22 -10.46
N THR A 299 -0.47 14.96 -11.69
CA THR A 299 -1.87 14.68 -11.98
C THR A 299 -2.40 13.50 -11.15
N LEU A 300 -1.64 12.40 -11.05
CA LEU A 300 -2.03 11.20 -10.31
C LEU A 300 -2.06 11.43 -8.78
N TYR A 301 -1.08 12.14 -8.21
CA TYR A 301 -1.11 12.51 -6.79
C TYR A 301 -2.34 13.36 -6.44
N HIS A 302 -2.66 14.35 -7.27
CA HIS A 302 -3.87 15.16 -7.08
C HIS A 302 -5.17 14.36 -7.26
N GLN A 303 -5.21 13.36 -8.13
CA GLN A 303 -6.33 12.43 -8.21
C GLN A 303 -6.46 11.59 -6.93
N GLY A 304 -5.34 11.16 -6.33
CA GLY A 304 -5.34 10.49 -5.02
C GLY A 304 -5.96 11.37 -3.92
N ILE A 305 -5.54 12.63 -3.83
CA ILE A 305 -6.12 13.62 -2.90
C ILE A 305 -7.60 13.86 -3.21
N HIS A 306 -7.98 13.97 -4.48
CA HIS A 306 -9.37 14.15 -4.90
C HIS A 306 -10.23 12.94 -4.49
N SER A 307 -9.71 11.72 -4.61
CA SER A 307 -10.38 10.50 -4.15
C SER A 307 -10.61 10.54 -2.63
N ALA A 308 -9.59 10.89 -1.85
CA ALA A 308 -9.68 11.05 -0.39
C ALA A 308 -10.75 12.07 0.02
N ARG A 309 -10.79 13.23 -0.65
CA ARG A 309 -11.79 14.28 -0.41
C ARG A 309 -13.21 13.83 -0.75
N THR A 310 -13.36 13.14 -1.87
CA THR A 310 -14.67 12.79 -2.43
C THR A 310 -15.33 11.62 -1.70
N TYR A 311 -14.55 10.59 -1.35
CA TYR A 311 -15.09 9.32 -0.84
C TYR A 311 -14.82 9.08 0.64
N TYR A 312 -13.87 9.82 1.23
CA TYR A 312 -13.35 9.56 2.57
C TYR A 312 -13.24 10.82 3.42
N ASN A 313 -14.11 11.81 3.16
CA ASN A 313 -14.23 13.04 3.95
C ASN A 313 -12.93 13.82 4.16
N ASN A 314 -11.94 13.64 3.27
CA ASN A 314 -10.59 14.18 3.43
C ASN A 314 -9.89 13.76 4.73
N GLU A 315 -10.12 12.52 5.17
CA GLU A 315 -9.57 12.01 6.44
C GLU A 315 -8.33 11.11 6.25
N HIS A 316 -7.76 11.06 5.05
CA HIS A 316 -6.57 10.27 4.70
C HIS A 316 -5.31 11.13 4.69
N ILE A 317 -4.20 10.59 5.18
CA ILE A 317 -2.93 11.31 5.39
C ILE A 317 -1.94 11.05 4.24
N TYR A 318 -1.80 9.80 3.81
CA TYR A 318 -0.81 9.41 2.80
C TYR A 318 -0.97 10.11 1.44
N PRO A 319 -2.17 10.44 0.93
CA PRO A 319 -2.29 11.16 -0.34
C PRO A 319 -1.52 12.49 -0.36
N TYR A 320 -1.45 13.19 0.78
CA TYR A 320 -0.68 14.41 0.92
C TYR A 320 0.81 14.14 1.15
N LEU A 321 1.17 13.08 1.89
CA LEU A 321 2.56 12.66 2.06
C LEU A 321 3.21 12.25 0.73
N TYR A 322 2.49 11.53 -0.13
CA TYR A 322 2.94 11.18 -1.48
C TYR A 322 3.28 12.44 -2.30
N LEU A 323 2.36 13.42 -2.32
CA LEU A 323 2.58 14.70 -3.01
C LEU A 323 3.78 15.47 -2.44
N ALA A 324 3.88 15.54 -1.11
CA ALA A 324 4.99 16.20 -0.44
C ALA A 324 6.34 15.52 -0.75
N GLY A 325 6.36 14.19 -0.79
CA GLY A 325 7.52 13.38 -1.16
C GLY A 325 7.99 13.68 -2.59
N PHE A 326 7.07 13.74 -3.55
CA PHE A 326 7.36 14.13 -4.93
C PHE A 326 8.00 15.53 -5.01
N HIS A 327 7.39 16.53 -4.37
CA HIS A 327 7.94 17.88 -4.35
C HIS A 327 9.30 17.96 -3.65
N CYS A 328 9.50 17.21 -2.57
CA CYS A 328 10.76 17.13 -1.86
C CYS A 328 11.88 16.52 -2.73
N ARG A 329 11.62 15.42 -3.45
CA ARG A 329 12.57 14.80 -4.39
C ARG A 329 12.97 15.76 -5.51
N ASN A 330 12.01 16.56 -5.98
CA ASN A 330 12.19 17.53 -7.06
C ASN A 330 12.62 18.94 -6.59
N LYS A 331 12.93 19.11 -5.29
CA LYS A 331 13.40 20.36 -4.67
C LYS A 331 12.41 21.55 -4.80
N ASN A 332 11.13 21.26 -4.92
CA ASN A 332 10.04 22.24 -4.90
C ASN A 332 9.69 22.57 -3.44
N VAL A 333 10.49 23.41 -2.79
CA VAL A 333 10.43 23.64 -1.33
C VAL A 333 9.07 24.16 -0.89
N LYS A 334 8.50 25.13 -1.60
CA LYS A 334 7.22 25.75 -1.25
C LYS A 334 6.08 24.74 -1.28
N GLU A 335 5.95 24.02 -2.38
CA GLU A 335 4.91 23.03 -2.60
C GLU A 335 5.05 21.83 -1.67
N ALA A 336 6.29 21.42 -1.33
CA ALA A 336 6.52 20.39 -0.32
C ALA A 336 6.03 20.83 1.08
N LEU A 337 6.37 22.06 1.50
CA LEU A 337 5.90 22.63 2.76
C LEU A 337 4.38 22.79 2.79
N GLU A 338 3.77 23.23 1.69
CA GLU A 338 2.31 23.32 1.55
C GLU A 338 1.65 21.95 1.74
N ALA A 339 2.15 20.93 1.03
CA ALA A 339 1.61 19.58 1.11
C ALA A 339 1.77 18.97 2.51
N TRP A 340 2.91 19.13 3.18
CA TRP A 340 3.06 18.69 4.58
C TRP A 340 2.13 19.45 5.53
N ALA A 341 1.93 20.75 5.32
CA ALA A 341 0.98 21.53 6.10
C ALA A 341 -0.46 21.05 5.89
N ASP A 342 -0.82 20.61 4.68
CA ASP A 342 -2.10 19.96 4.40
C ASP A 342 -2.22 18.60 5.11
N THR A 343 -1.15 17.79 5.12
CA THR A 343 -1.06 16.56 5.91
C THR A 343 -1.36 16.83 7.40
N ALA A 344 -0.72 17.85 7.98
CA ALA A 344 -0.96 18.25 9.37
C ALA A 344 -2.38 18.80 9.59
N THR A 345 -2.96 19.45 8.58
CA THR A 345 -4.34 19.94 8.62
C THR A 345 -5.34 18.78 8.69
N VAL A 346 -5.02 17.60 8.15
CA VAL A 346 -5.87 16.41 8.28
C VAL A 346 -5.68 15.74 9.65
N ILE A 347 -4.42 15.58 10.11
CA ILE A 347 -4.14 14.87 11.36
C ILE A 347 -4.66 15.60 12.61
N GLN A 348 -4.80 16.93 12.57
CA GLN A 348 -5.23 17.75 13.71
C GLN A 348 -6.59 17.36 14.31
N ASP A 349 -7.44 16.65 13.57
CA ASP A 349 -8.77 16.22 14.02
C ASP A 349 -8.81 14.76 14.49
N TYR A 350 -7.65 14.10 14.58
CA TYR A 350 -7.47 12.78 15.18
C TYR A 350 -7.00 12.90 16.64
N ASN A 351 -7.09 11.80 17.38
CA ASN A 351 -6.38 11.64 18.66
C ASN A 351 -5.23 10.66 18.43
N TYR A 352 -4.01 11.01 18.83
CA TYR A 352 -2.86 10.11 18.81
C TYR A 352 -3.04 8.96 19.80
N CYS A 353 -3.26 7.77 19.27
CA CYS A 353 -3.32 6.53 20.04
C CYS A 353 -2.01 5.74 19.93
N ARG A 354 -1.79 4.82 20.88
CA ARG A 354 -0.57 3.99 20.94
C ARG A 354 -0.29 3.20 19.66
N GLU A 355 -1.33 2.82 18.92
CA GLU A 355 -1.21 2.02 17.70
C GLU A 355 -1.00 2.90 16.45
N ASP A 356 -1.01 4.22 16.58
CA ASP A 356 -0.72 5.16 15.47
C ASP A 356 0.80 5.42 15.31
N GLU A 357 1.65 4.48 15.76
CA GLU A 357 3.11 4.64 15.81
C GLU A 357 3.72 4.90 14.42
N GLU A 358 3.17 4.30 13.37
CA GLU A 358 3.68 4.45 12.01
C GLU A 358 3.48 5.88 11.49
N ILE A 359 2.30 6.47 11.63
CA ILE A 359 2.11 7.86 11.20
C ILE A 359 2.86 8.85 12.10
N TYR A 360 3.04 8.54 13.39
CA TYR A 360 3.89 9.34 14.26
C TYR A 360 5.34 9.40 13.75
N LYS A 361 5.91 8.26 13.33
CA LYS A 361 7.27 8.21 12.76
C LYS A 361 7.38 9.05 11.50
N GLU A 362 6.39 8.99 10.61
CA GLU A 362 6.37 9.82 9.39
C GLU A 362 6.43 11.32 9.72
N PHE A 363 5.55 11.81 10.62
CA PHE A 363 5.59 13.21 11.05
C PHE A 363 6.91 13.56 11.76
N PHE A 364 7.44 12.65 12.58
CA PHE A 364 8.70 12.84 13.28
C PHE A 364 9.86 12.98 12.30
N ASP A 365 9.98 12.07 11.32
CA ASP A 365 11.05 12.07 10.34
C ASP A 365 10.95 13.30 9.42
N VAL A 366 9.72 13.68 9.00
CA VAL A 366 9.50 14.92 8.24
C VAL A 366 9.95 16.15 9.01
N ALA A 367 9.56 16.29 10.28
CA ALA A 367 9.84 17.47 11.08
C ALA A 367 11.32 17.57 11.54
N ASN A 368 11.96 16.43 11.80
CA ASN A 368 13.26 16.37 12.45
C ASN A 368 14.42 15.99 11.52
N ASP A 369 14.14 15.51 10.31
CA ASP A 369 15.17 15.18 9.32
C ASP A 369 14.89 15.83 7.96
N VAL A 370 13.73 15.56 7.34
CA VAL A 370 13.46 15.97 5.96
C VAL A 370 13.38 17.50 5.81
N ILE A 371 12.50 18.17 6.57
CA ILE A 371 12.36 19.63 6.53
C ILE A 371 13.67 20.33 6.90
N PRO A 372 14.36 19.98 8.01
CA PRO A 372 15.65 20.59 8.36
C PRO A 372 16.71 20.46 7.26
N ASN A 373 16.81 19.29 6.61
CA ASN A 373 17.74 19.09 5.50
C ASN A 373 17.35 19.90 4.27
N LEU A 374 16.07 19.91 3.90
CA LEU A 374 15.55 20.68 2.77
C LEU A 374 15.81 22.19 2.94
N LEU A 375 15.53 22.74 4.13
CA LEU A 375 15.79 24.16 4.42
C LEU A 375 17.29 24.48 4.50
N LYS A 376 18.12 23.52 4.95
CA LYS A 376 19.58 23.67 4.97
C LYS A 376 20.15 23.72 3.55
N GLU A 377 19.66 22.88 2.66
CA GLU A 377 20.05 22.89 1.24
C GLU A 377 19.59 24.18 0.55
N ALA A 378 18.36 24.63 0.83
CA ALA A 378 17.83 25.90 0.32
C ALA A 378 18.64 27.12 0.77
N ALA A 379 19.31 27.05 1.92
CA ALA A 379 20.17 28.10 2.47
C ALA A 379 21.62 28.05 1.95
N ALA A 380 22.02 27.02 1.19
CA ALA A 380 23.42 26.85 0.78
C ALA A 380 23.80 27.78 -0.40
N GLU A 381 24.93 28.48 -0.29
CA GLU A 381 25.47 29.33 -1.36
C GLU A 381 25.95 28.50 -2.57
N PRO A 382 25.80 29.01 -3.81
CA PRO A 382 26.29 28.30 -4.99
C PRO A 382 27.82 28.18 -4.97
N PRO A 383 28.39 27.05 -5.45
CA PRO A 383 29.83 26.93 -5.60
C PRO A 383 30.35 27.96 -6.62
N PRO A 384 31.53 28.57 -6.38
CA PRO A 384 32.07 29.58 -7.28
C PRO A 384 32.38 28.97 -8.66
N GLY A 385 31.67 29.41 -9.69
CA GLY A 385 31.94 29.04 -11.10
C GLY A 385 30.88 28.18 -11.81
N ALA A 386 29.67 28.01 -11.28
CA ALA A 386 28.58 27.36 -12.01
C ALA A 386 28.08 28.24 -13.18
N GLU A 387 28.40 27.87 -14.42
CA GLU A 387 27.84 28.50 -15.62
C GLU A 387 26.38 28.05 -15.83
N VAL A 388 25.48 29.03 -15.94
CA VAL A 388 24.03 28.84 -16.08
C VAL A 388 23.67 28.62 -17.55
N GLY A 389 23.16 27.43 -17.88
CA GLY A 389 22.60 27.14 -19.20
C GLY A 389 21.20 27.76 -19.38
N PRO A 390 20.85 28.32 -20.56
CA PRO A 390 19.55 28.94 -20.80
C PRO A 390 18.49 27.86 -21.07
N GLY A 391 17.61 27.57 -20.09
CA GLY A 391 16.42 26.74 -20.36
C GLY A 391 15.68 26.10 -19.19
N ALA A 392 16.27 26.02 -18.00
CA ALA A 392 15.59 25.58 -16.78
C ALA A 392 16.00 26.53 -15.65
N GLY A 393 15.04 27.11 -14.94
CA GLY A 393 15.33 27.98 -13.79
C GLY A 393 16.15 27.19 -12.76
N ASP A 394 17.21 27.80 -12.24
CA ASP A 394 18.14 27.17 -11.32
C ASP A 394 17.41 26.73 -10.02
N PRO A 395 17.35 25.43 -9.68
CA PRO A 395 16.73 24.93 -8.44
C PRO A 395 17.28 25.64 -7.19
N GLN A 396 18.53 26.10 -7.23
CA GLN A 396 19.18 26.80 -6.12
C GLN A 396 18.61 28.22 -5.92
N ILE A 397 18.26 28.93 -7.01
CA ILE A 397 17.61 30.25 -6.95
C ILE A 397 16.21 30.10 -6.34
N TRP A 398 15.49 29.03 -6.70
CA TRP A 398 14.17 28.73 -6.13
C TRP A 398 14.22 28.37 -4.63
N GLY A 399 15.29 27.69 -4.18
CA GLY A 399 15.52 27.42 -2.74
C GLY A 399 15.72 28.68 -1.90
N VAL A 400 16.58 29.60 -2.35
CA VAL A 400 16.81 30.88 -1.65
C VAL A 400 15.55 31.76 -1.67
N LEU A 401 14.78 31.73 -2.77
CA LEU A 401 13.48 32.41 -2.85
C LEU A 401 12.47 31.84 -1.85
N ALA A 402 12.48 30.53 -1.59
CA ALA A 402 11.55 29.92 -0.63
C ALA A 402 11.77 30.40 0.81
N LEU A 403 13.02 30.65 1.22
CA LEU A 403 13.34 31.20 2.56
C LEU A 403 13.03 32.71 2.68
N GLN A 404 12.80 33.38 1.55
CA GLN A 404 12.38 34.77 1.47
C GLN A 404 10.86 34.91 1.24
N ASP A 405 10.15 33.80 1.04
CA ASP A 405 8.70 33.77 0.83
C ASP A 405 7.96 33.57 2.18
N PRO A 406 7.18 34.55 2.66
CA PRO A 406 6.43 34.42 3.90
C PRO A 406 5.37 33.30 3.85
N GLU A 407 4.91 32.87 2.67
CA GLU A 407 3.98 31.74 2.55
C GLU A 407 4.65 30.41 2.94
N CYS A 408 5.93 30.21 2.59
CA CYS A 408 6.69 29.03 3.02
C CYS A 408 6.80 28.98 4.56
N PHE A 409 7.02 30.14 5.18
CA PHE A 409 7.04 30.24 6.64
C PHE A 409 5.65 29.96 7.24
N ALA A 410 4.58 30.48 6.64
CA ALA A 410 3.21 30.21 7.05
C ALA A 410 2.86 28.72 6.96
N HIS A 411 3.30 28.02 5.91
CA HIS A 411 3.14 26.56 5.78
C HIS A 411 3.90 25.81 6.88
N LEU A 412 5.14 26.19 7.17
CA LEU A 412 5.89 25.60 8.29
C LEU A 412 5.15 25.77 9.63
N LEU A 413 4.61 26.96 9.90
CA LEU A 413 3.82 27.19 11.12
C LEU A 413 2.54 26.34 11.15
N ARG A 414 1.81 26.27 10.03
CA ARG A 414 0.58 25.46 9.90
C ARG A 414 0.85 23.96 10.06
N PHE A 415 2.01 23.48 9.59
CA PHE A 415 2.46 22.11 9.82
C PHE A 415 2.60 21.80 11.32
N TYR A 416 3.32 22.65 12.06
CA TYR A 416 3.47 22.45 13.51
C TYR A 416 2.15 22.68 14.28
N ASP A 417 1.30 23.62 13.85
CA ASP A 417 -0.01 23.88 14.44
C ASP A 417 -0.91 22.64 14.39
N GLY A 418 -0.97 21.96 13.24
CA GLY A 418 -1.74 20.72 13.10
C GLY A 418 -1.22 19.59 14.01
N ILE A 419 0.10 19.48 14.20
CA ILE A 419 0.71 18.50 15.12
C ILE A 419 0.42 18.83 16.58
N CYS A 420 0.50 20.11 16.96
CA CYS A 420 0.12 20.58 18.30
C CYS A 420 -1.35 20.25 18.59
N ARG A 421 -2.24 20.51 17.63
CA ARG A 421 -3.66 20.24 17.80
C ARG A 421 -3.98 18.74 17.78
N TRP A 422 -3.22 17.93 17.05
CA TRP A 422 -3.31 16.46 17.12
C TRP A 422 -2.98 15.93 18.54
N GLU A 423 -2.09 16.60 19.28
CA GLU A 423 -1.80 16.24 20.67
C GLU A 423 -2.97 16.58 21.63
N GLU A 424 -3.78 17.59 21.33
CA GLU A 424 -4.88 18.01 22.20
C GLU A 424 -5.96 16.92 22.35
N GLY A 425 -6.17 16.46 23.59
CA GLY A 425 -7.15 15.41 23.89
C GLY A 425 -6.66 13.99 23.61
N SER A 426 -5.43 13.84 23.10
CA SER A 426 -4.81 12.54 22.87
C SER A 426 -4.45 11.83 24.19
N PRO A 427 -4.63 10.49 24.27
CA PRO A 427 -4.28 9.72 25.46
C PRO A 427 -2.76 9.65 25.70
N THR A 428 -1.96 9.86 24.67
CA THR A 428 -0.49 9.89 24.73
C THR A 428 0.04 11.19 24.14
N PRO A 429 1.09 11.80 24.73
CA PRO A 429 1.70 12.99 24.18
C PRO A 429 2.42 12.68 22.85
N VAL A 430 2.46 13.68 21.98
CA VAL A 430 3.13 13.66 20.67
C VAL A 430 4.45 14.42 20.76
N LEU A 431 4.42 15.66 21.26
CA LEU A 431 5.57 16.55 21.26
C LEU A 431 6.46 16.31 22.47
N HIS A 432 7.77 16.32 22.23
CA HIS A 432 8.81 16.21 23.27
C HIS A 432 10.05 17.01 22.86
N VAL A 433 11.08 17.03 23.72
CA VAL A 433 12.30 17.85 23.52
C VAL A 433 13.04 17.60 22.19
N GLY A 434 12.83 16.45 21.55
CA GLY A 434 13.39 16.14 20.22
C GLY A 434 12.88 17.11 19.16
N TRP A 435 11.56 17.29 19.11
CA TRP A 435 10.88 18.22 18.19
C TRP A 435 11.32 19.67 18.37
N ALA A 436 11.47 20.12 19.63
CA ALA A 436 11.75 21.52 19.94
C ALA A 436 13.08 22.01 19.33
N THR A 437 14.09 21.14 19.27
CA THR A 437 15.41 21.48 18.71
C THR A 437 15.30 21.82 17.22
N PHE A 438 14.59 20.97 16.46
CA PHE A 438 14.45 21.13 15.01
C PHE A 438 13.42 22.19 14.63
N LEU A 439 12.41 22.44 15.46
CA LEU A 439 11.53 23.60 15.31
C LEU A 439 12.34 24.90 15.39
N VAL A 440 13.11 25.11 16.46
CA VAL A 440 13.93 26.33 16.61
C VAL A 440 14.93 26.48 15.47
N GLN A 441 15.57 25.39 15.05
CA GLN A 441 16.49 25.40 13.92
C GLN A 441 15.79 25.81 12.62
N SER A 442 14.61 25.26 12.34
CA SER A 442 13.85 25.54 11.12
C SER A 442 13.32 26.98 11.10
N LEU A 443 12.80 27.48 12.23
CA LEU A 443 12.41 28.89 12.38
C LEU A 443 13.59 29.84 12.12
N GLY A 444 14.77 29.48 12.60
CA GLY A 444 16.00 30.24 12.40
C GLY A 444 16.52 30.30 10.96
N ARG A 445 15.95 29.52 10.03
CA ARG A 445 16.27 29.60 8.59
C ARG A 445 15.58 30.76 7.89
N PHE A 446 14.52 31.31 8.48
CA PHE A 446 13.78 32.44 7.94
C PHE A 446 14.18 33.73 8.68
N ASP A 447 14.60 34.74 7.93
CA ASP A 447 14.96 36.04 8.49
C ASP A 447 13.77 36.70 9.18
N GLY A 448 14.04 37.50 10.22
CA GLY A 448 12.99 38.17 11.00
C GLY A 448 12.21 39.25 10.24
N GLN A 449 12.56 39.55 8.99
CA GLN A 449 11.76 40.40 8.10
C GLN A 449 10.74 39.59 7.27
N VAL A 450 11.01 38.30 7.08
CA VAL A 450 10.14 37.36 6.36
C VAL A 450 9.12 36.74 7.31
N ARG A 451 9.57 36.42 8.54
CA ARG A 451 8.73 35.97 9.66
C ARG A 451 7.87 37.12 10.20
#